data_AF-A0A7V5CM25-F1
#
_entry.id   AF-A0A7V5CM25-F1
#
_cell.length_a   1.000
_cell.length_b   1.000
_cell.length_c   1.000
_cell.angle_alpha   90.00
_cell.angle_beta   90.00
_cell.angle_gamma   90.00
#
_symmetry.space_group_name_H-M   'P 1'
#
loop_
_entity.id
_entity.type
_entity.pdbx_description
1 polymer ?
#
loop_
_entity_poly.entity_id
_entity_poly.type
_entity_poly.pdbx_seq_one_letter_code
_entity_poly.pdbx_strand_id
1 'polypeptide(L)' 'MLQFQSAILPALTVEWVDRSVHAASVSAMMASGRHGPSIVDCVSYEIMRRTGASKAFAYDKHFTAAGFEVV' A
#
# COMPACT_ATOMS: atom_id res chain seq x y z
N MET A 1 0.08 -18.02 -14.83
CA MET A 1 -0.12 -16.63 -14.34
C MET A 1 -1.60 -16.25 -14.29
N LEU A 2 -2.36 -16.35 -15.40
CA LEU A 2 -3.80 -16.04 -15.43
C LEU A 2 -4.65 -16.89 -14.47
N GLN A 3 -4.38 -18.20 -14.33
CA GLN A 3 -5.16 -19.08 -13.45
C GLN A 3 -5.09 -18.68 -11.97
N PHE A 4 -3.91 -18.28 -11.47
CA PHE A 4 -3.74 -17.87 -10.07
C PHE A 4 -4.49 -16.57 -9.78
N GLN A 5 -4.36 -15.58 -10.68
CA GLN A 5 -5.04 -14.30 -10.56
C GLN A 5 -6.57 -14.47 -10.60
N SER A 6 -7.11 -15.25 -11.55
CA SER A 6 -8.55 -15.50 -11.63
C SER A 6 -9.10 -16.28 -10.43
N ALA A 7 -8.27 -17.10 -9.76
CA ALA A 7 -8.68 -17.83 -8.55
C ALA A 7 -8.73 -16.93 -7.31
N ILE A 8 -7.84 -15.93 -7.21
CA ILE A 8 -7.69 -15.09 -6.01
C ILE A 8 -8.50 -13.81 -6.09
N LEU A 9 -8.56 -13.13 -7.24
CA LEU A 9 -9.23 -11.84 -7.37
C LEU A 9 -10.69 -11.84 -6.87
N PRO A 10 -11.52 -12.88 -7.07
CA PRO A 10 -12.89 -12.89 -6.55
C PRO A 10 -12.98 -12.83 -5.01
N ALA A 11 -11.91 -13.22 -4.30
CA ALA A 11 -11.85 -13.18 -2.85
C ALA A 11 -11.25 -11.86 -2.31
N LEU A 12 -10.80 -10.96 -3.19
CA LEU A 12 -10.17 -9.70 -2.82
C LEU A 12 -11.09 -8.52 -3.10
N THR A 13 -11.08 -7.55 -2.19
CA THR A 13 -11.54 -6.19 -2.51
C THR A 13 -10.39 -5.45 -3.19
N VAL A 14 -10.63 -4.92 -4.39
CA VAL A 14 -9.62 -4.19 -5.17
C VAL A 14 -9.83 -2.69 -5.03
N GLU A 15 -8.87 -2.04 -4.38
CA GLU A 15 -8.82 -0.58 -4.24
C GLU A 15 -8.04 0.03 -5.40
N TRP A 16 -8.66 0.94 -6.14
CA TRP A 16 -8.02 1.63 -7.27
C TRP A 16 -7.30 2.90 -6.80
N VAL A 17 -6.11 3.13 -7.36
CA VAL A 17 -5.35 4.35 -7.12
C VAL A 17 -5.94 5.49 -7.94
N ASP A 18 -6.76 6.32 -7.29
CA ASP A 18 -7.26 7.53 -7.91
C ASP A 18 -6.23 8.69 -7.85
N ARG A 19 -6.60 9.83 -8.45
CA ARG A 19 -5.75 11.03 -8.47
C ARG A 19 -5.40 11.53 -7.07
N SER A 20 -6.33 11.43 -6.12
CA SER A 20 -6.15 11.91 -4.75
C SER A 20 -5.18 11.01 -3.97
N VAL A 21 -5.30 9.68 -4.11
CA VAL A 21 -4.38 8.69 -3.54
C VAL A 21 -2.99 8.91 -4.12
N HIS A 22 -2.89 9.03 -5.45
CA HIS A 22 -1.62 9.26 -6.12
C HIS A 22 -0.94 10.55 -5.62
N ALA A 23 -1.66 11.67 -5.55
CA ALA A 23 -1.10 12.95 -5.10
C ALA A 23 -0.63 12.91 -3.64
N ALA A 24 -1.42 12.30 -2.75
CA ALA A 24 -1.04 12.12 -1.35
C ALA A 24 0.22 11.25 -1.21
N SER A 25 0.29 10.15 -1.98
CA SER A 25 1.41 9.21 -1.94
C SER A 25 2.70 9.81 -2.48
N VAL A 26 2.63 10.60 -3.56
CA VAL A 26 3.79 11.33 -4.09
C VAL A 26 4.29 12.35 -3.07
N SER A 27 3.38 13.07 -2.41
CA SER A 27 3.74 14.03 -1.36
C SER A 27 4.43 13.34 -0.18
N ALA A 28 3.92 12.19 0.27
CA ALA A 28 4.51 11.39 1.34
C ALA A 28 5.90 10.86 0.95
N MET A 29 6.07 10.34 -0.26
CA MET A 29 7.36 9.86 -0.75
C MET A 29 8.39 11.00 -0.76
N MET A 30 8.05 12.17 -1.31
CA MET A 30 8.96 13.32 -1.34
C MET A 30 9.36 13.78 0.06
N ALA A 31 8.42 13.75 1.03
CA ALA A 31 8.69 14.10 2.42
C ALA A 31 9.60 13.08 3.14
N SER A 32 9.62 11.82 2.68
CA SER A 32 10.39 10.74 3.31
C SER A 32 11.88 10.69 2.94
N GLY A 33 12.31 11.43 1.91
CA GLY A 33 13.72 11.55 1.52
C GLY A 33 14.30 10.30 0.84
N ARG A 34 15.64 10.31 0.63
CA ARG A 34 16.35 9.35 -0.24
C ARG A 34 16.28 7.88 0.19
N HIS A 35 16.03 7.61 1.47
CA HIS A 35 15.97 6.25 2.04
C HIS A 35 14.57 5.92 2.59
N GLY A 36 13.57 6.69 2.17
CA GLY A 36 12.17 6.46 2.50
C GLY A 36 11.53 5.32 1.72
N PRO A 37 10.27 4.99 2.04
CA PRO A 37 9.47 4.01 1.32
C PRO A 37 9.35 4.36 -0.18
N SER A 38 9.13 3.34 -1.01
CA SER A 38 8.86 3.56 -2.43
C SER A 38 7.51 4.26 -2.63
N ILE A 39 7.24 4.76 -3.85
CA ILE A 39 5.93 5.32 -4.18
C ILE A 39 4.81 4.27 -4.01
N VAL A 40 5.07 3.00 -4.31
CA VAL A 40 4.07 1.93 -4.22
C VAL A 40 3.75 1.62 -2.75
N ASP A 41 4.75 1.69 -1.87
CA ASP A 41 4.54 1.55 -0.42
C ASP A 41 3.75 2.75 0.11
N CYS A 42 4.07 3.97 -0.31
CA CYS A 42 3.30 5.17 0.06
C CYS A 42 1.84 5.06 -0.37
N VAL A 43 1.58 4.55 -1.57
CA VAL A 43 0.22 4.27 -2.07
C VAL A 43 -0.48 3.22 -1.19
N SER A 44 0.23 2.15 -0.83
CA SER A 44 -0.30 1.12 0.04
C SER A 44 -0.69 1.70 1.40
N TYR A 45 0.16 2.56 1.99
CA TYR A 45 -0.13 3.21 3.27
C TYR A 45 -1.34 4.13 3.19
N GLU A 46 -1.47 4.90 2.11
CA GLU A 46 -2.61 5.80 1.90
C GLU A 46 -3.92 5.01 1.77
N ILE A 47 -3.93 3.94 0.97
CA ILE A 47 -5.10 3.08 0.83
C ILE A 47 -5.45 2.43 2.17
N MET A 48 -4.47 1.85 2.87
CA MET A 48 -4.70 1.21 4.18
C MET A 48 -5.28 2.19 5.21
N ARG A 49 -4.79 3.44 5.25
CA ARG A 49 -5.34 4.47 6.14
C ARG A 49 -6.78 4.84 5.78
N ARG A 50 -7.11 4.95 4.49
CA ARG A 50 -8.47 5.28 4.02
C ARG A 50 -9.47 4.17 4.28
N THR A 51 -9.06 2.92 4.13
CA THR A 51 -9.92 1.75 4.34
C THR A 51 -9.97 1.28 5.79
N GLY A 52 -9.10 1.81 6.65
CA GLY A 52 -8.96 1.38 8.04
C GLY A 52 -8.25 0.03 8.20
N ALA A 53 -7.55 -0.45 7.17
CA ALA A 53 -6.77 -1.67 7.25
C ALA A 53 -5.51 -1.43 8.11
N SER A 54 -5.32 -2.26 9.15
CA SER A 54 -4.17 -2.18 10.06
C SER A 54 -3.11 -3.26 9.83
N LYS A 55 -3.46 -4.33 9.09
CA LYS A 55 -2.61 -5.50 8.84
C LYS A 55 -2.19 -5.56 7.38
N ALA A 56 -0.89 -5.71 7.13
CA ALA A 56 -0.29 -5.85 5.81
C ALA A 56 0.33 -7.24 5.65
N PHE A 57 -0.09 -7.97 4.62
CA PHE A 57 0.64 -9.15 4.18
C PHE A 57 1.79 -8.71 3.27
N ALA A 58 2.95 -8.45 3.87
CA ALA A 58 4.12 -7.87 3.21
C ALA A 58 5.41 -8.36 3.86
N TYR A 59 6.54 -8.27 3.16
CA TYR A 59 7.87 -8.59 3.72
C TYR A 59 8.74 -7.35 3.97
N ASP A 60 8.18 -6.16 3.80
CA ASP A 60 8.92 -4.89 3.86
C ASP A 60 8.82 -4.23 5.25
N LYS A 61 9.99 -4.01 5.86
CA LYS A 61 10.16 -3.30 7.13
C LYS A 61 9.55 -1.90 7.15
N HIS A 62 9.38 -1.25 6.00
CA HIS A 62 8.80 0.07 5.92
C HIS A 62 7.33 0.08 6.38
N PHE A 63 6.59 -1.04 6.24
CA PHE A 63 5.21 -1.16 6.74
C PHE A 63 5.15 -1.08 8.27
N THR A 64 6.04 -1.79 8.97
CA THR A 64 6.12 -1.71 10.44
C THR A 64 6.51 -0.30 10.88
N ALA A 65 7.47 0.34 10.20
CA ALA A 65 7.86 1.73 10.49
C ALA A 65 6.72 2.74 10.26
N ALA A 66 5.81 2.45 9.32
CA ALA A 66 4.62 3.25 9.05
C ALA A 66 3.44 2.99 10.01
N GLY A 67 3.60 2.05 10.96
CA GLY A 67 2.62 1.74 12.01
C GLY A 67 1.67 0.59 11.68
N PHE A 68 1.93 -0.18 10.63
CA PHE A 68 1.12 -1.35 10.27
C PHE A 68 1.65 -2.63 10.91
N GLU A 69 0.74 -3.53 11.28
CA GLU A 69 1.09 -4.89 11.67
C GLU A 69 1.39 -5.70 10.42
N VAL A 70 2.59 -6.29 10.35
CA VAL A 70 2.96 -7.20 9.26
C VAL A 70 2.63 -8.63 9.68
N VAL A 71 1.91 -9.36 8.82
CA VAL A 71 1.42 -10.73 9.06
C VAL A 71 2.16 -11.76 8.22
#